data_AF-A0A353LMM6-F1
#
_entry.id   AF-A0A353LMM6-F1
#
_cell.length_a   1.000
_cell.length_b   1.000
_cell.length_c   1.000
_cell.angle_alpha   90.00
_cell.angle_beta   90.00
_cell.angle_gamma   90.00
#
_symmetry.space_group_name_H-M   'P 1'
#
loop_
_entity.id
_entity.type
_entity.pdbx_description
1 polymer ?
#
loop_
_entity_poly.entity_id
_entity_poly.type
_entity_poly.pdbx_seq_one_letter_code
_entity_poly.pdbx_strand_id
1 'polypeptide(L)'
;MMQTFEEFWALVVDVWQQGVFGADVGHFITALGIFLAFFLLRGLVTRFILYEIKVVTARTHTPIDDDLVVALEGPIRFTFIILGLFFGGEFLRLEETPAVLADNLFRSLVT
;
A
#
# COMPACT_ATOMS: atom_id res chain seq x y z
N MET A 1 37.99 12.98 -19.95
CA MET A 1 37.06 13.52 -18.94
C MET A 1 35.62 13.58 -19.46
N MET A 2 35.34 14.11 -20.66
CA MET A 2 33.97 14.06 -21.23
C MET A 2 33.49 12.63 -21.53
N GLN A 3 34.30 11.81 -22.21
CA GLN A 3 33.93 10.42 -22.56
C GLN A 3 33.64 9.55 -21.33
N THR A 4 34.46 9.67 -20.29
CA THR A 4 34.28 8.95 -19.02
C THR A 4 32.99 9.35 -18.28
N PHE A 5 32.55 10.61 -18.42
CA PHE A 5 31.29 11.05 -17.83
C PHE A 5 30.09 10.53 -18.62
N GLU A 6 30.15 10.52 -19.95
CA GLU A 6 29.06 9.97 -20.77
C GLU A 6 28.91 8.46 -20.60
N GLU A 7 30.00 7.71 -20.49
CA GLU A 7 29.98 6.28 -20.19
C GLU A 7 29.37 6.00 -18.80
N PHE A 8 29.75 6.80 -17.80
CA PHE A 8 29.15 6.71 -16.46
C PHE A 8 27.66 7.05 -16.49
N TRP A 9 27.27 8.11 -17.19
CA TRP A 9 25.86 8.50 -17.31
C TRP A 9 25.04 7.46 -18.06
N ALA A 10 25.58 6.88 -19.13
CA ALA A 10 24.96 5.78 -19.85
C ALA A 10 24.74 4.57 -18.93
N LEU A 11 25.72 4.21 -18.09
CA LEU A 11 25.56 3.13 -17.09
C LEU A 11 24.47 3.46 -16.06
N VAL A 12 24.40 4.70 -15.57
CA VAL A 12 23.34 5.13 -14.64
C VAL A 12 21.96 5.03 -15.29
N VAL A 13 21.81 5.47 -16.53
CA VAL A 13 20.56 5.37 -17.30
C VAL A 13 20.20 3.92 -17.57
N ASP A 14 21.17 3.09 -17.91
CA ASP A 14 20.96 1.66 -18.18
C ASP A 14 20.48 0.92 -16.93
N VAL A 15 21.08 1.18 -15.76
CA VAL A 15 20.61 0.66 -14.46
C VAL A 15 19.21 1.17 -14.13
N TRP A 16 18.90 2.43 -14.48
CA TRP A 16 17.57 2.99 -14.26
C TRP A 16 16.51 2.30 -15.12
N GLN A 17 16.82 2.06 -16.41
CA GLN A 17 15.94 1.46 -17.41
C GLN A 17 15.77 -0.05 -17.28
N GLN A 18 16.86 -0.78 -17.02
CA GLN A 18 16.82 -2.22 -16.81
C GLN A 18 16.35 -2.59 -15.40
N GLY A 19 16.48 -1.64 -14.45
CA GLY A 19 15.98 -1.77 -13.09
C GLY A 19 16.56 -2.95 -12.31
N VAL A 20 15.85 -3.34 -11.25
CA VAL A 20 16.17 -4.50 -10.42
C VAL A 20 14.93 -5.41 -10.42
N PHE A 21 15.10 -6.72 -10.61
CA PHE A 21 13.99 -7.70 -10.68
C PHE A 21 13.06 -7.60 -11.91
N GLY A 22 13.51 -7.03 -13.03
CA GLY A 22 12.74 -7.02 -14.29
C GLY A 22 11.76 -5.84 -14.44
N ALA A 23 11.73 -4.91 -13.49
CA ALA A 23 10.95 -3.66 -13.56
C ALA A 23 11.86 -2.43 -13.38
N ASP A 24 11.66 -1.41 -14.24
CA ASP A 24 12.34 -0.11 -14.17
C ASP A 24 12.12 0.56 -12.80
N VAL A 25 13.13 1.28 -12.29
CA VAL A 25 13.12 1.96 -10.98
C VAL A 25 11.90 2.87 -10.80
N GLY A 26 11.44 3.52 -11.87
CA GLY A 26 10.24 4.36 -11.89
C GLY A 26 8.96 3.60 -11.55
N HIS A 27 8.87 2.31 -11.88
CA HIS A 27 7.71 1.49 -11.48
C HIS A 27 7.70 1.25 -9.97
N PHE A 28 8.86 0.97 -9.36
CA PHE A 28 9.00 0.84 -7.90
C PHE A 28 8.65 2.13 -7.17
N ILE A 29 9.11 3.28 -7.66
CA ILE A 29 8.76 4.58 -7.08
C ILE A 29 7.25 4.82 -7.16
N THR A 30 6.62 4.47 -8.29
CA THR A 30 5.17 4.64 -8.47
C THR A 30 4.38 3.71 -7.56
N ALA A 31 4.79 2.44 -7.43
CA ALA A 31 4.18 1.48 -6.52
C ALA A 31 4.30 1.91 -5.05
N LEU A 32 5.46 2.44 -4.66
CA LEU A 32 5.66 3.03 -3.34
C LEU A 32 4.76 4.26 -3.16
N GLY A 33 4.59 5.09 -4.19
CA GLY A 33 3.65 6.21 -4.19
C GLY A 33 2.21 5.77 -3.95
N ILE A 34 1.75 4.69 -4.61
CA ILE A 34 0.42 4.09 -4.39
C ILE A 34 0.29 3.64 -2.93
N PHE A 35 1.25 2.87 -2.42
CA PHE A 35 1.24 2.42 -1.03
C PHE A 35 1.18 3.59 -0.04
N LEU A 36 2.02 4.60 -0.24
CA LEU A 36 2.05 5.79 0.61
C LEU A 36 0.74 6.58 0.55
N ALA A 37 0.10 6.67 -0.62
CA ALA A 37 -1.22 7.30 -0.74
C ALA A 37 -2.25 6.61 0.16
N PHE A 38 -2.35 5.28 0.10
CA PHE A 38 -3.23 4.50 0.99
C PHE A 38 -2.83 4.64 2.47
N PHE A 39 -1.53 4.63 2.77
CA PHE A 39 -1.02 4.81 4.13
C PHE A 39 -1.37 6.18 4.71
N LEU A 40 -1.32 7.25 3.90
CA LEU A 40 -1.72 8.60 4.31
C LEU A 40 -3.24 8.71 4.47
N LEU A 41 -4.00 8.13 3.54
CA LEU A 41 -5.46 8.09 3.59
C LEU A 41 -5.99 7.34 4.80
N ARG A 42 -5.22 6.38 5.35
CA ARG A 42 -5.63 5.54 6.48
C ARG A 42 -6.24 6.34 7.63
N GLY A 43 -5.63 7.47 8.02
CA GLY A 43 -6.07 8.24 9.19
C GLY A 43 -7.34 9.05 8.91
N LEU A 44 -7.37 9.72 7.76
CA LEU A 44 -8.49 10.56 7.36
C LEU A 44 -9.75 9.73 7.13
N VAL A 45 -9.63 8.66 6.35
CA VAL A 45 -10.78 7.85 5.94
C VAL A 45 -11.29 6.98 7.08
N THR A 46 -10.41 6.42 7.92
CA THR A 46 -10.85 5.67 9.12
C THR A 46 -11.71 6.56 10.01
N ARG A 47 -11.30 7.81 10.26
CA ARG A 47 -12.06 8.73 11.11
C ARG A 47 -13.44 9.02 10.51
N PHE A 48 -13.54 9.17 9.19
CA PHE A 48 -14.81 9.38 8.50
C PHE A 48 -15.72 8.15 8.62
N ILE A 49 -15.20 6.95 8.32
CA ILE A 49 -15.95 5.69 8.41
C ILE A 49 -16.47 5.45 9.84
N LEU A 50 -15.61 5.59 10.85
CA LEU A 50 -16.00 5.40 12.25
C LEU A 50 -17.04 6.42 12.72
N TYR A 51 -16.95 7.66 12.22
CA TYR A 51 -17.94 8.68 12.52
C TYR A 51 -19.32 8.31 11.98
N GLU A 52 -19.42 7.86 10.74
CA GLU A 52 -20.67 7.40 10.14
C GLU A 52 -21.25 6.19 10.89
N ILE A 53 -20.39 5.21 11.23
CA ILE A 53 -20.81 4.05 12.04
C ILE A 53 -21.38 4.52 13.38
N LYS A 54 -20.70 5.43 14.06
CA LYS A 54 -21.15 5.98 15.35
C LYS A 54 -22.49 6.71 15.24
N VAL A 55 -22.74 7.46 14.16
CA VAL A 55 -24.02 8.15 13.94
C VAL A 55 -25.16 7.16 13.72
N VAL A 56 -24.90 6.05 13.03
CA VAL A 56 -25.88 4.98 12.81
C VAL A 56 -26.16 4.22 14.11
N THR A 57 -25.12 3.81 14.84
CA THR A 57 -25.27 3.08 16.10
C THR A 57 -25.78 3.94 17.24
N ALA A 58 -25.58 5.27 17.24
CA ALA A 58 -26.19 6.15 18.23
C ALA A 58 -27.73 6.16 18.19
N ARG A 59 -28.36 5.62 17.13
CA ARG A 59 -29.82 5.40 17.08
C ARG A 59 -30.26 4.21 17.94
N THR A 60 -29.34 3.34 18.32
CA THR A 60 -29.51 2.24 19.29
C THR A 60 -28.75 2.62 20.57
N HIS A 61 -29.44 2.88 21.68
CA HIS A 61 -28.80 3.34 22.93
C HIS A 61 -28.21 2.15 23.71
N THR A 62 -27.20 1.47 23.17
CA THR A 62 -26.56 0.32 23.83
C THR A 62 -25.08 0.55 24.12
N PRO A 63 -24.56 0.20 25.32
CA PRO A 63 -23.12 0.35 25.66
C PRO A 63 -22.17 -0.42 24.72
N ILE A 64 -22.69 -1.46 24.06
CA ILE A 64 -21.96 -2.30 23.10
C ILE A 64 -21.53 -1.50 21.86
N ASP A 65 -22.24 -0.41 21.52
CA ASP A 65 -22.01 0.36 20.30
C ASP A 65 -20.69 1.14 20.32
N ASP A 66 -20.28 1.65 21.49
CA ASP A 66 -19.01 2.37 21.63
C ASP A 66 -17.81 1.41 21.61
N ASP A 67 -17.93 0.25 22.28
CA ASP A 67 -16.91 -0.80 22.26
C ASP A 67 -16.72 -1.37 20.85
N LEU A 68 -17.80 -1.51 20.08
CA LEU A 68 -17.76 -1.95 18.69
C LEU A 68 -16.99 -0.97 17.79
N VAL A 69 -17.23 0.34 17.95
CA VAL A 69 -16.54 1.39 17.16
C VAL A 69 -15.03 1.37 17.46
N VAL A 70 -14.64 1.19 18.72
CA VAL A 70 -13.23 1.06 19.10
C VAL A 70 -12.61 -0.23 18.54
N ALA A 71 -13.35 -1.35 18.59
CA ALA A 71 -12.89 -2.63 18.05
C ALA A 71 -12.70 -2.58 16.52
N LEU A 72 -13.51 -1.80 15.79
CA LEU A 72 -13.42 -1.66 14.33
C LEU A 72 -12.33 -0.69 13.86
N GLU A 73 -11.83 0.18 14.73
CA GLU A 73 -10.78 1.14 14.38
C GLU A 73 -9.51 0.45 13.89
N GLY A 74 -9.04 -0.57 14.60
CA GLY A 74 -7.87 -1.36 14.23
C GLY A 74 -8.01 -2.06 12.86
N PRO A 75 -9.06 -2.89 12.66
CA PRO A 75 -9.36 -3.55 11.40
C PRO A 75 -9.47 -2.59 10.21
N ILE A 76 -10.20 -1.48 10.33
CA ILE A 76 -10.38 -0.51 9.24
C ILE A 76 -9.04 0.11 8.84
N ARG A 77 -8.21 0.51 9.81
CA ARG A 77 -6.86 1.04 9.53
C ARG A 77 -5.99 0.01 8.83
N PHE A 78 -6.12 -1.26 9.19
CA PHE A 78 -5.36 -2.35 8.59
C PHE A 78 -5.79 -2.62 7.15
N THR A 79 -7.09 -2.48 6.82
CA THR A 79 -7.58 -2.58 5.44
C THR A 79 -6.85 -1.62 4.49
N PHE A 80 -6.60 -0.37 4.90
CA PHE A 80 -5.85 0.58 4.06
C PHE A 80 -4.41 0.12 3.78
N ILE A 81 -3.76 -0.51 4.76
CA ILE A 81 -2.41 -1.07 4.58
C ILE A 81 -2.46 -2.22 3.56
N ILE A 82 -3.43 -3.13 3.71
CA ILE A 82 -3.63 -4.24 2.76
C ILE A 82 -3.89 -3.70 1.35
N LEU A 83 -4.79 -2.73 1.19
CA LEU A 83 -5.11 -2.14 -0.12
C LEU A 83 -3.90 -1.44 -0.74
N GLY A 84 -3.10 -0.72 0.04
CA GLY A 84 -1.88 -0.10 -0.44
C GLY A 84 -0.85 -1.12 -0.93
N LEU A 85 -0.67 -2.23 -0.19
CA LEU A 85 0.19 -3.33 -0.61
C LEU A 85 -0.35 -4.03 -1.85
N PHE A 86 -1.66 -4.27 -1.91
CA PHE A 86 -2.33 -4.93 -3.02
C PHE A 86 -2.19 -4.14 -4.32
N PHE A 87 -2.64 -2.88 -4.33
CA PHE A 87 -2.57 -2.06 -5.53
C PHE A 87 -1.13 -1.68 -5.92
N GLY A 88 -0.24 -1.50 -4.94
CA GLY A 88 1.19 -1.28 -5.20
C GLY A 88 1.85 -2.51 -5.83
N GLY A 89 1.56 -3.71 -5.32
CA GLY A 89 2.06 -4.97 -5.87
C GLY A 89 1.50 -5.28 -7.26
N GLU A 90 0.19 -5.09 -7.45
CA GLU A 90 -0.48 -5.26 -8.74
C GLU A 90 0.11 -4.32 -9.81
N PHE A 91 0.38 -3.05 -9.44
CA PHE A 91 0.98 -2.08 -10.36
C PHE A 91 2.36 -2.51 -10.87
N LEU A 92 3.16 -3.17 -10.02
CA LEU A 92 4.47 -3.67 -10.41
C LEU A 92 4.39 -4.86 -11.37
N ARG A 93 3.20 -5.45 -11.59
CA ARG A 93 3.01 -6.69 -12.37
C ARG A 93 4.06 -7.74 -12.01
N LEU A 94 4.34 -7.85 -10.71
CA LEU A 94 5.39 -8.68 -10.13
C LEU A 94 5.38 -10.05 -10.85
N GLU A 95 6.41 -10.35 -11.63
CA GLU A 95 6.53 -11.69 -12.23
C GLU A 95 6.61 -12.75 -11.12
N GLU A 96 6.43 -14.02 -11.50
CA GLU A 96 6.18 -15.21 -10.66
C GLU A 96 6.79 -15.19 -9.22
N THR A 97 8.02 -14.72 -9.03
CA THR A 97 8.70 -14.76 -7.71
C THR A 97 8.17 -13.74 -6.70
N PRO A 98 8.17 -12.42 -6.98
CA PRO A 98 7.56 -11.45 -6.07
C PRO A 98 6.02 -11.55 -5.98
N ALA A 99 5.33 -12.12 -6.98
CA ALA A 99 3.90 -12.42 -6.88
C ALA A 99 3.59 -13.48 -5.79
N VAL A 100 4.38 -14.55 -5.70
CA VAL A 100 4.20 -15.59 -4.66
C VAL A 100 4.45 -15.04 -3.26
N LEU A 101 5.42 -14.14 -3.12
CA LEU A 101 5.72 -13.47 -1.83
C LEU A 101 4.58 -12.55 -1.41
N ALA A 102 4.01 -11.79 -2.36
CA ALA A 102 2.84 -10.95 -2.14
C ALA A 102 1.58 -11.80 -1.80
N ASP A 103 1.33 -12.89 -2.54
CA ASP A 103 0.19 -13.78 -2.28
C ASP A 103 0.28 -14.42 -0.89
N ASN A 104 1.47 -14.91 -0.52
CA ASN A 104 1.69 -15.48 0.81
C ASN A 104 1.52 -14.44 1.92
N LEU A 105 1.96 -13.20 1.69
CA LEU A 105 1.71 -12.10 2.62
C LEU A 105 0.21 -11.83 2.74
N PHE A 106 -0.52 -11.65 1.63
CA PHE A 106 -1.96 -11.42 1.67
C PHE A 106 -2.72 -12.55 2.36
N ARG A 107 -2.35 -13.81 2.09
CA ARG A 107 -2.90 -14.98 2.79
C ARG A 107 -2.65 -14.93 4.30
N SER A 108 -1.47 -14.51 4.75
CA SER A 108 -1.16 -14.42 6.18
C SER A 108 -1.88 -13.27 6.88
N LEU A 109 -2.40 -12.29 6.14
CA LEU A 109 -3.15 -11.17 6.71
C LEU A 109 -4.65 -11.46 6.84
N VAL A 110 -5.15 -12.44 6.09
CA VAL A 110 -6.56 -12.87 6.09
C VAL A 110 -6.80 -14.05 7.03
N THR A 111 -5.77 -14.86 7.29
CA THR A 111 -5.82 -16.02 8.20
C THR A 111 -5.45 -15.60 9.62
#